data_AF-A0A183LRZ3-F1
#
_entry.id   AF-A0A183LRZ3-F1
#
_cell.length_a   1.000
_cell.length_b   1.000
_cell.length_c   1.000
_cell.angle_alpha   90.00
_cell.angle_beta   90.00
_cell.angle_gamma   90.00
#
_symmetry.space_group_name_H-M   'P 1'
#
loop_
_entity.id
_entity.type
_entity.pdbx_description
1 polymer ?
#
loop_
_entity_poly.entity_id
_entity_poly.type
_entity_poly.pdbx_seq_one_letter_code
_entity_poly.pdbx_strand_id
1 'polypeptide(L)'
;MPPDNRLVDSWGLGCLIWEIFNPSSTLKDRAQIPKALVHDYRRLIAQSATKEKQGFLANDYVDTLLFLEEIELKDSMEKSTFLKNLATQITSFPDDVCRHKILPHLVNGLRYGSAGVDALLPVLRLIPLLSDNDFQTYVLPCLLKLFSSPERATRVRLLEHLPDFVQHLQTKCIETQIFGPVSAGFTDTHPVVREATVRAMIHLAPKLSTKLLNENLIKINRSQPFAALFHTTTPCHTLTISPPGVRK
;
A
#
# COMPACT_ATOMS: atom_id res chain seq x y z
N MET A 1 -0.90 43.54 -18.45
CA MET A 1 0.57 43.41 -18.45
C MET A 1 1.15 44.47 -17.51
N PRO A 2 2.13 44.15 -16.65
CA PRO A 2 2.76 45.13 -15.77
C PRO A 2 3.38 46.30 -16.54
N PRO A 3 3.23 47.55 -16.09
CA PRO A 3 3.86 48.71 -16.72
C PRO A 3 5.38 48.74 -16.49
N ASP A 4 5.86 48.15 -15.39
CA ASP A 4 7.27 47.97 -15.07
C ASP A 4 7.63 46.49 -15.24
N ASN A 5 8.53 46.17 -16.17
CA ASN A 5 8.88 44.79 -16.58
C ASN A 5 9.58 43.95 -15.47
N ARG A 6 9.51 44.39 -14.21
CA ARG A 6 10.23 43.84 -13.05
C ARG A 6 9.50 42.71 -12.33
N LEU A 7 8.18 42.56 -12.53
CA LEU A 7 7.33 41.61 -11.81
C LEU A 7 6.37 40.85 -12.74
N VAL A 8 6.84 40.58 -13.97
CA VAL A 8 6.10 39.82 -15.00
C VAL A 8 5.76 38.42 -14.52
N ASP A 9 6.68 37.75 -13.81
CA ASP A 9 6.46 36.39 -13.31
C ASP A 9 5.36 36.32 -12.25
N SER A 10 5.35 37.26 -11.28
CA SER A 10 4.31 37.34 -10.25
C SER A 10 2.93 37.60 -10.88
N TRP A 11 2.87 38.48 -11.87
CA TRP A 11 1.64 38.76 -12.60
C TRP A 11 1.20 37.55 -13.44
N GLY A 12 2.13 36.88 -14.12
CA GLY A 12 1.88 35.67 -14.90
C GLY A 12 1.37 34.52 -14.03
N LEU A 13 1.95 34.31 -12.84
CA LEU A 13 1.46 33.34 -11.86
C LEU A 13 0.04 33.68 -11.40
N GLY A 14 -0.27 34.97 -11.20
CA GLY A 14 -1.63 35.43 -10.91
C GLY A 14 -2.62 35.05 -12.02
N CYS A 15 -2.26 35.27 -13.29
CA CYS A 15 -3.07 34.84 -14.43
C CYS A 15 -3.28 33.33 -14.47
N LEU A 16 -2.22 32.54 -14.24
CA LEU A 16 -2.31 31.08 -14.20
C LEU A 16 -3.24 30.58 -13.08
N ILE A 17 -3.11 31.12 -11.87
CA ILE A 17 -4.00 30.79 -10.75
C ILE A 17 -5.46 31.07 -11.13
N TRP A 18 -5.72 32.21 -11.78
CA TRP A 18 -7.07 32.55 -12.22
C TRP A 18 -7.61 31.54 -13.24
N GLU A 19 -6.80 31.13 -14.22
CA GLU A 19 -7.16 30.18 -15.27
C GLU A 19 -7.47 28.79 -14.70
N ILE A 20 -6.68 28.30 -13.75
CA ILE A 20 -6.89 26.99 -13.08
C ILE A 20 -8.27 26.94 -12.41
N PHE A 21 -8.69 28.03 -11.75
CA PHE A 21 -9.97 28.09 -11.04
C PHE A 21 -11.13 28.59 -11.90
N ASN A 22 -10.88 29.11 -13.10
CA ASN A 22 -11.93 29.63 -14.00
C ASN A 22 -11.72 29.13 -15.44
N PRO A 23 -11.72 27.80 -15.68
CA PRO A 23 -11.37 27.21 -16.97
C PRO A 23 -12.35 27.54 -18.10
N SER A 24 -13.53 28.08 -17.79
CA SER A 24 -14.62 28.31 -18.76
C SER A 24 -15.16 29.75 -18.76
N SER A 25 -14.54 30.66 -17.99
CA SER A 25 -15.03 32.03 -17.80
C SER A 25 -14.19 33.03 -18.59
N THR A 26 -14.76 34.15 -19.04
CA THR A 26 -13.98 35.33 -19.47
C THR A 26 -13.30 36.00 -18.26
N LEU A 27 -12.12 36.62 -18.48
CA LEU A 27 -11.12 37.25 -17.56
C LEU A 27 -11.59 38.15 -16.38
N LYS A 28 -12.86 38.11 -15.97
CA LYS A 28 -13.46 38.98 -14.95
C LYS A 28 -14.14 38.23 -13.80
N ASP A 29 -14.47 36.94 -13.95
CA ASP A 29 -15.09 36.17 -12.87
C ASP A 29 -14.04 35.71 -11.85
N ARG A 30 -14.22 36.09 -10.59
CA ARG A 30 -13.32 35.77 -9.47
C ARG A 30 -13.96 34.82 -8.46
N ALA A 31 -15.15 34.30 -8.78
CA ALA A 31 -16.01 33.63 -7.82
C ALA A 31 -15.48 32.25 -7.37
N GLN A 32 -14.66 31.60 -8.19
CA GLN A 32 -14.22 30.22 -7.94
C GLN A 32 -12.84 30.10 -7.27
N ILE A 33 -12.15 31.21 -7.01
CA ILE A 33 -10.85 31.17 -6.31
C ILE A 33 -11.10 30.89 -4.81
N PRO A 34 -10.44 29.88 -4.21
CA PRO A 34 -10.57 29.57 -2.79
C PRO A 34 -10.27 30.79 -1.92
N LYS A 35 -11.08 31.04 -0.89
CA LYS A 35 -10.96 32.21 0.01
C LYS A 35 -9.56 32.38 0.59
N ALA A 36 -8.90 31.27 0.91
CA ALA A 36 -7.52 31.24 1.42
C ALA A 36 -6.48 31.76 0.42
N LEU A 37 -6.75 31.64 -0.89
CA LEU A 37 -5.84 32.06 -1.97
C LEU A 37 -6.18 33.46 -2.53
N VAL A 38 -7.38 33.99 -2.25
CA VAL A 38 -7.84 35.29 -2.79
C VAL A 38 -6.89 36.44 -2.41
N HIS A 39 -6.38 36.43 -1.19
CA HIS A 39 -5.45 37.46 -0.71
C HIS A 39 -4.10 37.40 -1.45
N ASP A 40 -3.54 36.20 -1.62
CA ASP A 40 -2.27 35.99 -2.32
C ASP A 40 -2.40 36.30 -3.81
N TYR A 41 -3.50 35.87 -4.43
CA TYR A 41 -3.85 36.21 -5.80
C TYR A 41 -3.91 37.72 -6.04
N ARG A 42 -4.54 38.49 -5.14
CA ARG A 42 -4.60 39.96 -5.23
C ARG A 42 -3.20 40.58 -5.17
N ARG A 43 -2.34 40.07 -4.30
CA ARG A 43 -0.95 40.54 -4.16
C ARG A 43 -0.09 40.21 -5.39
N LEU A 44 -0.27 39.03 -5.99
CA LEU A 44 0.39 38.62 -7.23
C LEU A 44 0.04 39.54 -8.41
N ILE A 45 -1.24 39.90 -8.55
CA ILE A 45 -1.69 40.87 -9.56
C ILE A 45 -1.24 42.30 -9.22
N ALA A 46 -1.25 42.65 -7.93
CA ALA A 46 -0.79 43.95 -7.44
C ALA A 46 0.74 44.08 -7.36
N GLN A 47 1.50 43.07 -7.81
CA GLN A 47 2.96 43.10 -7.91
C GLN A 47 3.63 43.35 -6.54
N SER A 48 3.09 42.76 -5.48
CA SER A 48 3.68 42.77 -4.14
C SER A 48 4.04 41.33 -3.75
N ALA A 49 5.33 41.02 -3.74
CA ALA A 49 5.81 39.67 -3.43
C ALA A 49 6.15 39.53 -1.94
N THR A 50 5.62 38.49 -1.28
CA THR A 50 6.09 38.05 0.04
C THR A 50 6.11 36.52 0.13
N LYS A 51 7.04 36.00 0.95
CA LYS A 51 7.10 34.59 1.35
C LYS A 51 6.28 34.41 2.62
N GLU A 52 5.01 34.07 2.51
CA GLU A 52 4.22 33.66 3.68
C GLU A 52 4.16 32.12 3.74
N LYS A 53 4.47 31.55 4.92
CA LYS A 53 4.43 30.10 5.20
C LYS A 53 3.03 29.58 5.52
N GLN A 54 2.02 30.45 5.48
CA GLN A 54 0.63 30.16 5.84
C GLN A 54 -0.25 30.57 4.66
N GLY A 55 -1.21 29.74 4.28
CA GLY A 55 -2.09 30.00 3.15
C GLY A 55 -2.64 28.72 2.52
N PHE A 56 -3.22 28.84 1.34
CA PHE A 56 -3.83 27.73 0.58
C PHE A 56 -2.92 26.50 0.39
N LEU A 57 -1.60 26.72 0.33
CA LEU A 57 -0.59 25.66 0.17
C LEU A 57 -0.14 25.00 1.48
N ALA A 58 -0.61 25.48 2.63
CA ALA A 58 -0.41 24.82 3.91
C ALA A 58 -1.50 23.75 4.09
N ASN A 59 -1.23 22.55 3.60
CA ASN A 59 -2.12 21.40 3.74
C ASN A 59 -1.33 20.10 3.84
N ASP A 60 -1.98 19.06 4.38
CA ASP A 60 -1.36 17.77 4.64
C ASP A 60 -0.77 17.13 3.38
N TYR A 61 -1.35 17.41 2.21
CA TYR A 61 -0.84 16.91 0.93
C TYR A 61 0.52 17.55 0.58
N VAL A 62 0.65 18.88 0.66
CA VAL A 62 1.92 19.58 0.42
C VAL A 62 2.96 19.17 1.46
N ASP A 63 2.58 19.15 2.75
CA ASP A 63 3.48 18.76 3.84
C ASP A 63 3.97 17.31 3.67
N THR A 64 3.10 16.41 3.21
CA THR A 64 3.48 15.03 2.91
C THR A 64 4.50 14.95 1.78
N LEU A 65 4.29 15.71 0.69
CA LEU A 65 5.21 15.70 -0.44
C LEU A 65 6.57 16.27 -0.08
N LEU A 66 6.61 17.36 0.71
CA LEU A 66 7.85 17.95 1.22
C LEU A 66 8.58 16.96 2.14
N PHE A 67 7.86 16.30 3.04
CA PHE A 67 8.45 15.27 3.90
C PHE A 67 9.02 14.10 3.08
N LEU A 68 8.31 13.68 2.03
CA LEU A 68 8.74 12.58 1.16
C LEU A 68 10.04 12.91 0.41
N GLU A 69 10.22 14.17 -0.02
CA GLU A 69 11.45 14.64 -0.67
C GLU A 69 12.65 14.64 0.29
N GLU A 70 12.42 14.93 1.56
CA GLU A 70 13.46 14.95 2.59
C GLU A 70 13.58 13.63 3.37
N ILE A 71 12.81 12.60 3.00
CA ILE A 71 12.62 11.42 3.85
C ILE A 71 13.94 10.75 4.21
N GLU A 72 14.92 10.73 3.31
CA GLU A 72 16.22 10.10 3.56
C GLU A 72 17.01 10.77 4.69
N LEU A 73 16.81 12.09 4.90
CA LEU A 73 17.45 12.89 5.94
C LEU A 73 16.80 12.74 7.33
N LYS A 74 15.60 12.16 7.39
CA LYS A 74 14.83 11.97 8.63
C LYS A 74 15.32 10.77 9.42
N ASP A 75 15.10 10.79 10.73
CA ASP A 75 15.41 9.66 11.59
C ASP A 75 14.38 8.51 11.46
N SER A 76 14.68 7.37 12.09
CA SER A 76 13.83 6.17 12.01
C SER A 76 12.45 6.38 12.67
N MET A 77 12.37 7.18 13.73
CA MET A 77 11.13 7.43 14.46
C MET A 77 10.21 8.37 13.68
N GLU A 78 10.76 9.43 13.10
CA GLU A 78 10.09 10.34 12.19
C GLU A 78 9.54 9.59 10.98
N LYS A 79 10.37 8.75 10.34
CA LYS A 79 9.95 7.89 9.21
C LYS A 79 8.79 6.97 9.60
N SER A 80 8.91 6.26 10.73
CA SER A 80 7.85 5.35 11.19
C SER A 80 6.53 6.07 11.44
N THR A 81 6.58 7.24 12.08
CA THR A 81 5.40 8.06 12.37
C THR A 81 4.76 8.60 11.09
N PHE A 82 5.58 9.13 10.18
CA PHE A 82 5.14 9.61 8.88
C PHE A 82 4.46 8.51 8.05
N LEU A 83 5.06 7.33 7.94
CA LEU A 83 4.52 6.23 7.13
C LEU A 83 3.18 5.72 7.67
N LYS A 84 3.01 5.69 8.99
CA LYS A 84 1.73 5.35 9.63
C LYS A 84 0.65 6.37 9.32
N ASN A 85 0.99 7.67 9.39
CA ASN A 85 0.06 8.75 9.03
C ASN A 85 -0.25 8.75 7.53
N LEU A 86 0.76 8.50 6.68
CA LEU A 86 0.58 8.40 5.24
C LEU A 86 -0.46 7.32 4.89
N ALA A 87 -0.43 6.16 5.56
CA ALA A 87 -1.38 5.07 5.31
C ALA A 87 -2.86 5.47 5.48
N THR A 88 -3.17 6.48 6.30
CA THR A 88 -4.56 6.91 6.56
C THR A 88 -5.05 7.96 5.58
N GLN A 89 -4.16 8.78 5.02
CA GLN A 89 -4.51 9.91 4.15
C GLN A 89 -4.19 9.68 2.67
N ILE A 90 -3.40 8.67 2.32
CA ILE A 90 -2.91 8.46 0.95
C ILE A 90 -4.02 8.30 -0.10
N THR A 91 -5.19 7.80 0.30
CA THR A 91 -6.36 7.64 -0.60
C THR A 91 -7.07 8.95 -0.91
N SER A 92 -6.72 10.05 -0.24
CA SER A 92 -7.26 11.39 -0.51
C SER A 92 -6.45 12.16 -1.55
N PHE A 93 -5.26 11.65 -1.92
CA PHE A 93 -4.36 12.33 -2.84
C PHE A 93 -4.66 11.96 -4.29
N PRO A 94 -4.26 12.82 -5.26
CA PRO A 94 -4.45 12.53 -6.68
C PRO A 94 -3.76 11.22 -7.11
N ASP A 95 -4.47 10.40 -7.88
CA ASP A 95 -4.01 9.07 -8.32
C ASP A 95 -2.64 9.11 -9.03
N ASP A 96 -2.43 10.10 -9.89
CA ASP A 96 -1.16 10.27 -10.62
C ASP A 96 0.02 10.51 -9.68
N VAL A 97 -0.20 11.28 -8.61
CA VAL A 97 0.84 11.60 -7.63
C VAL A 97 1.13 10.36 -6.78
N CYS A 98 0.09 9.64 -6.39
CA CYS A 98 0.20 8.37 -5.71
C CYS A 98 1.01 7.34 -6.52
N ARG A 99 0.73 7.21 -7.82
CA ARG A 99 1.37 6.22 -8.70
C ARG A 99 2.78 6.60 -9.11
N HIS A 100 3.01 7.85 -9.51
CA HIS A 100 4.27 8.26 -10.14
C HIS A 100 5.25 8.93 -9.18
N LYS A 101 4.79 9.44 -8.03
CA LYS A 101 5.65 10.07 -7.03
C LYS A 101 5.72 9.26 -5.75
N ILE A 102 4.58 8.94 -5.11
CA ILE A 102 4.59 8.32 -3.77
C ILE A 102 5.00 6.85 -3.81
N LEU A 103 4.39 6.04 -4.68
CA LEU A 103 4.66 4.60 -4.77
C LEU A 103 6.14 4.28 -5.01
N PRO A 104 6.87 4.92 -5.96
CA PRO A 104 8.28 4.63 -6.18
C PRO A 104 9.13 4.85 -4.93
N HIS A 105 8.87 5.91 -4.15
CA HIS A 105 9.60 6.17 -2.91
C HIS A 105 9.33 5.09 -1.86
N LEU A 106 8.08 4.69 -1.69
CA LEU A 106 7.69 3.64 -0.74
C LEU A 106 8.27 2.27 -1.12
N VAL A 107 8.17 1.91 -2.40
CA VAL A 107 8.69 0.64 -2.93
C VAL A 107 10.20 0.58 -2.81
N ASN A 108 10.90 1.68 -3.10
CA ASN A 108 12.36 1.77 -2.91
C ASN A 108 12.71 1.65 -1.43
N GLY A 109 11.99 2.36 -0.55
CA GLY A 109 12.19 2.28 0.89
C GLY A 109 12.03 0.86 1.44
N LEU A 110 11.04 0.12 0.92
CA LEU A 110 10.79 -1.27 1.29
C LEU A 110 11.84 -2.22 0.69
N ARG A 111 12.25 -1.98 -0.55
CA ARG A 111 13.26 -2.79 -1.27
C ARG A 111 14.62 -2.72 -0.60
N TYR A 112 15.07 -1.52 -0.22
CA TYR A 112 16.38 -1.30 0.38
C TYR A 112 16.36 -1.33 1.91
N GLY A 113 15.18 -1.46 2.52
CA GLY A 113 15.00 -1.60 3.96
C GLY A 113 15.10 -0.27 4.73
N SER A 114 15.24 0.87 4.06
CA SER A 114 15.34 2.18 4.70
C SER A 114 14.03 2.65 5.35
N ALA A 115 12.89 2.14 4.88
CA ALA A 115 11.56 2.48 5.40
C ALA A 115 10.95 1.39 6.32
N GLY A 116 11.60 0.23 6.42
CA GLY A 116 11.11 -0.91 7.20
C GLY A 116 9.73 -1.44 6.77
N VAL A 117 9.11 -2.24 7.64
CA VAL A 117 7.76 -2.79 7.40
C VAL A 117 6.64 -1.74 7.54
N ASP A 118 6.95 -0.54 8.05
CA ASP A 118 5.97 0.54 8.17
C ASP A 118 5.53 1.09 6.81
N ALA A 119 6.37 0.99 5.77
CA ALA A 119 5.99 1.35 4.40
C ALA A 119 5.06 0.32 3.73
N LEU A 120 4.89 -0.88 4.30
CA LEU A 120 4.03 -1.91 3.72
C LEU A 120 2.59 -1.42 3.59
N LEU A 121 2.01 -0.90 4.67
CA LEU A 121 0.59 -0.51 4.67
C LEU A 121 0.28 0.61 3.66
N PRO A 122 1.06 1.71 3.58
CA PRO A 122 0.93 2.70 2.50
C PRO A 122 1.00 2.08 1.10
N VAL A 123 1.93 1.16 0.83
CA VAL A 123 2.04 0.49 -0.48
C VAL A 123 0.79 -0.32 -0.79
N LEU A 124 0.27 -1.06 0.20
CA LEU A 124 -0.94 -1.87 0.00
C LEU A 124 -2.18 -1.03 -0.32
N ARG A 125 -2.29 0.17 0.28
CA ARG A 125 -3.38 1.11 -0.03
C ARG A 125 -3.35 1.61 -1.48
N LEU A 126 -2.20 1.55 -2.13
CA LEU A 126 -2.02 1.98 -3.52
C LEU A 126 -2.27 0.86 -4.53
N ILE A 127 -2.32 -0.41 -4.12
CA ILE A 127 -2.52 -1.56 -5.03
C ILE A 127 -3.76 -1.38 -5.94
N PRO A 128 -4.92 -0.92 -5.45
CA PRO A 128 -6.11 -0.74 -6.31
C PRO A 128 -5.92 0.25 -7.46
N LEU A 129 -4.92 1.15 -7.38
CA LEU A 129 -4.60 2.12 -8.44
C LEU A 129 -3.66 1.55 -9.51
N LEU A 130 -3.13 0.34 -9.30
CA LEU A 130 -2.12 -0.26 -10.16
C LEU A 130 -2.74 -1.24 -11.15
N SER A 131 -2.16 -1.25 -12.35
CA SER A 131 -2.39 -2.35 -13.27
C SER A 131 -1.71 -3.62 -12.74
N ASP A 132 -2.17 -4.80 -13.18
CA ASP A 132 -1.49 -6.04 -12.83
C ASP A 132 -0.02 -6.03 -13.25
N ASN A 133 0.32 -5.40 -14.38
CA ASN A 133 1.71 -5.28 -14.82
C ASN A 133 2.57 -4.46 -13.86
N ASP A 134 2.06 -3.32 -13.37
CA ASP A 134 2.78 -2.48 -12.41
C ASP A 134 2.93 -3.19 -11.06
N PHE A 135 1.89 -3.90 -10.61
CA PHE A 135 1.96 -4.69 -9.39
C PHE A 135 3.08 -5.75 -9.49
N GLN A 136 3.13 -6.50 -10.60
CA GLN A 136 4.15 -7.53 -10.82
C GLN A 136 5.57 -6.94 -10.92
N THR A 137 5.70 -5.74 -11.51
CA THR A 137 7.00 -5.11 -11.77
C THR A 137 7.57 -4.42 -10.52
N TYR A 138 6.74 -3.68 -9.80
CA TYR A 138 7.20 -2.80 -8.73
C TYR A 138 6.95 -3.38 -7.34
N VAL A 139 5.76 -3.92 -7.08
CA VAL A 139 5.32 -4.30 -5.72
C VAL A 139 5.69 -5.74 -5.38
N LEU A 140 5.43 -6.69 -6.29
CA LEU A 140 5.67 -8.12 -6.03
C LEU A 140 7.11 -8.45 -5.62
N PRO A 141 8.17 -7.93 -6.26
CA PRO A 141 9.55 -8.24 -5.86
C PRO A 141 9.84 -7.85 -4.40
N CYS A 142 9.24 -6.75 -3.94
CA CYS A 142 9.38 -6.29 -2.55
C CYS A 142 8.65 -7.23 -1.59
N LEU A 143 7.41 -7.65 -1.92
CA LEU A 143 6.66 -8.60 -1.09
C LEU A 143 7.39 -9.95 -0.95
N LEU A 144 7.96 -10.47 -2.04
CA LEU A 144 8.73 -11.72 -2.01
C LEU A 144 9.97 -11.63 -1.12
N LYS A 145 10.64 -10.47 -1.13
CA LYS A 145 11.76 -10.20 -0.22
C LYS A 145 11.29 -10.19 1.25
N LEU A 146 10.13 -9.60 1.54
CA LEU A 146 9.56 -9.60 2.90
C LEU A 146 9.15 -10.99 3.36
N PHE A 147 8.57 -11.83 2.48
CA PHE A 147 8.26 -13.23 2.81
C PHE A 147 9.50 -14.03 3.16
N SER A 148 10.63 -13.71 2.52
CA SER A 148 11.93 -14.33 2.79
C SER A 148 12.62 -13.79 4.06
N SER A 149 12.06 -12.75 4.71
CA SER A 149 12.65 -12.14 5.90
C SER A 149 12.57 -13.10 7.11
N PRO A 150 13.65 -13.23 7.89
CA PRO A 150 13.64 -14.00 9.13
C PRO A 150 12.89 -13.26 10.27
N GLU A 151 12.59 -11.97 10.10
CA GLU A 151 11.98 -11.14 11.13
C GLU A 151 10.50 -11.49 11.36
N ARG A 152 10.17 -11.91 12.58
CA ARG A 152 8.82 -12.34 12.95
C ARG A 152 7.79 -11.22 12.84
N ALA A 153 8.12 -10.00 13.25
CA ALA A 153 7.20 -8.86 13.19
C ALA A 153 6.81 -8.53 11.75
N THR A 154 7.79 -8.49 10.84
CA THR A 154 7.56 -8.34 9.40
C THR A 154 6.67 -9.44 8.85
N ARG A 155 6.93 -10.70 9.22
CA ARG A 155 6.11 -11.85 8.80
C ARG A 155 4.66 -11.72 9.26
N VAL A 156 4.43 -11.41 10.54
CA VAL A 156 3.07 -11.26 11.09
C VAL A 156 2.30 -10.19 10.32
N ARG A 157 2.89 -9.00 10.15
CA ARG A 157 2.23 -7.89 9.44
C ARG A 157 1.93 -8.24 7.97
N LEU A 158 2.84 -8.94 7.30
CA LEU A 158 2.64 -9.39 5.93
C LEU A 158 1.50 -10.41 5.80
N LEU A 159 1.38 -11.32 6.77
CA LEU A 159 0.31 -12.33 6.81
C LEU A 159 -1.05 -11.73 7.15
N GLU A 160 -1.11 -10.74 8.05
CA GLU A 160 -2.33 -10.01 8.41
C GLU A 160 -2.93 -9.28 7.20
N HIS A 161 -2.08 -8.74 6.34
CA HIS A 161 -2.47 -8.00 5.14
C HIS A 161 -2.46 -8.82 3.85
N LEU A 162 -2.20 -10.13 3.93
CA LEU A 162 -2.27 -11.02 2.77
C LEU A 162 -3.59 -10.88 1.97
N PRO A 163 -4.79 -10.76 2.59
CA PRO A 163 -6.04 -10.65 1.85
C PRO A 163 -6.08 -9.45 0.89
N ASP A 164 -5.35 -8.38 1.19
CA ASP A 164 -5.36 -7.13 0.41
C ASP A 164 -4.70 -7.29 -0.97
N PHE A 165 -3.79 -8.26 -1.12
CA PHE A 165 -3.01 -8.44 -2.35
C PHE A 165 -3.01 -9.86 -2.90
N VAL A 166 -3.58 -10.84 -2.18
CA VAL A 166 -3.59 -12.26 -2.59
C VAL A 166 -4.17 -12.46 -3.98
N GLN A 167 -5.17 -11.67 -4.38
CA GLN A 167 -5.83 -11.77 -5.69
C GLN A 167 -4.87 -11.52 -6.87
N HIS A 168 -3.90 -10.61 -6.72
CA HIS A 168 -2.92 -10.26 -7.74
C HIS A 168 -1.75 -11.26 -7.83
N LEU A 169 -1.65 -12.20 -6.88
CA LEU A 169 -0.61 -13.23 -6.89
C LEU A 169 -0.95 -14.37 -7.86
N GLN A 170 0.02 -14.70 -8.72
CA GLN A 170 -0.03 -15.86 -9.61
C GLN A 170 0.20 -17.16 -8.83
N THR A 171 -0.57 -18.21 -9.13
CA THR A 171 -0.46 -19.53 -8.46
C THR A 171 0.97 -20.07 -8.44
N LYS A 172 1.68 -20.03 -9.57
CA LYS A 172 3.07 -20.49 -9.65
C LYS A 172 4.00 -19.76 -8.66
N CYS A 173 3.81 -18.45 -8.50
CA CYS A 173 4.59 -17.63 -7.57
C CYS A 173 4.27 -18.01 -6.12
N ILE A 174 2.99 -18.22 -5.81
CA ILE A 174 2.55 -18.65 -4.48
C ILE A 174 3.21 -19.98 -4.10
N GLU A 175 3.14 -20.98 -4.97
CA GLU A 175 3.67 -22.32 -4.69
C GLU A 175 5.19 -22.35 -4.54
N THR A 176 5.91 -21.60 -5.39
CA THR A 176 7.38 -21.65 -5.44
C THR A 176 8.09 -20.74 -4.43
N GLN A 177 7.53 -19.56 -4.13
CA GLN A 177 8.24 -18.54 -3.34
C GLN A 177 7.52 -18.14 -2.05
N ILE A 178 6.20 -18.27 -1.96
CA ILE A 178 5.44 -17.79 -0.80
C ILE A 178 5.08 -18.95 0.15
N PHE A 179 4.65 -20.09 -0.38
CA PHE A 179 4.15 -21.21 0.42
C PHE A 179 5.20 -21.75 1.40
N GLY A 180 6.44 -21.93 0.96
CA GLY A 180 7.54 -22.39 1.80
C GLY A 180 7.72 -21.51 3.05
N PRO A 181 8.02 -20.21 2.90
CA PRO A 181 8.18 -19.29 4.02
C PRO A 181 6.94 -19.17 4.93
N VAL A 182 5.74 -19.18 4.35
CA VAL A 182 4.48 -19.12 5.14
C VAL A 182 4.29 -20.40 5.96
N SER A 183 4.47 -21.58 5.35
CA SER A 183 4.24 -22.86 6.02
C SER A 183 5.21 -23.13 7.19
N ALA A 184 6.42 -22.53 7.16
CA ALA A 184 7.34 -22.57 8.29
C ALA A 184 6.76 -21.92 9.56
N GLY A 185 5.81 -20.98 9.40
CA GLY A 185 5.13 -20.30 10.50
C GLY A 185 4.25 -21.21 11.36
N PHE A 186 3.79 -22.36 10.85
CA PHE A 186 2.98 -23.31 11.64
C PHE A 186 3.75 -23.88 12.84
N THR A 187 5.07 -24.02 12.70
CA THR A 187 5.97 -24.55 13.74
C THR A 187 6.76 -23.45 14.46
N ASP A 188 6.41 -22.17 14.29
CA ASP A 188 7.10 -21.07 14.99
C ASP A 188 6.89 -21.18 16.50
N THR A 189 7.87 -20.76 17.28
CA THR A 189 7.81 -20.76 18.74
C THR A 189 6.78 -19.75 19.27
N HIS A 190 6.59 -18.63 18.57
CA HIS A 190 5.68 -17.57 19.00
C HIS A 190 4.24 -17.84 18.57
N PRO A 191 3.25 -17.81 19.50
CA PRO A 191 1.86 -18.10 19.19
C PRO A 191 1.25 -17.14 18.16
N VAL A 192 1.63 -15.86 18.22
CA VAL A 192 1.14 -14.82 17.30
C VAL A 192 1.50 -15.15 15.85
N VAL A 193 2.71 -15.67 15.60
CA VAL A 193 3.13 -16.08 14.25
C VAL A 193 2.31 -17.28 13.77
N ARG A 194 2.08 -18.27 14.64
CA ARG A 194 1.26 -19.45 14.29
C ARG A 194 -0.17 -19.06 13.94
N GLU A 195 -0.78 -18.18 14.73
CA GLU A 195 -2.14 -17.69 14.49
C GLU A 195 -2.25 -16.91 13.17
N ALA A 196 -1.33 -15.97 12.93
CA ALA A 196 -1.28 -15.21 11.68
C ALA A 196 -1.11 -16.14 10.46
N THR A 197 -0.27 -17.18 10.60
CA THR A 197 -0.04 -18.18 9.54
C THR A 197 -1.31 -18.97 9.23
N VAL A 198 -2.03 -19.41 10.26
CA VAL A 198 -3.31 -20.12 10.10
C VAL A 198 -4.33 -19.24 9.38
N ARG A 199 -4.47 -17.98 9.80
CA ARG A 199 -5.42 -17.04 9.19
C ARG A 199 -5.09 -16.76 7.73
N ALA A 200 -3.82 -16.50 7.42
CA ALA A 200 -3.35 -16.26 6.05
C ALA A 200 -3.55 -17.49 5.13
N MET A 201 -3.37 -18.71 5.66
CA MET A 201 -3.52 -19.93 4.88
C MET A 201 -4.95 -20.12 4.34
N ILE A 202 -5.98 -19.57 5.00
CA ILE A 202 -7.37 -19.58 4.51
C ILE A 202 -7.47 -18.90 3.14
N HIS A 203 -6.69 -17.84 2.92
CA HIS A 203 -6.67 -17.09 1.67
C HIS A 203 -5.77 -17.72 0.60
N LEU A 204 -4.71 -18.43 1.01
CA LEU A 204 -3.80 -19.11 0.08
C LEU A 204 -4.34 -20.45 -0.40
N ALA A 205 -4.97 -21.24 0.47
CA ALA A 205 -5.38 -22.62 0.17
C ALA A 205 -6.21 -22.75 -1.12
N PRO A 206 -7.18 -21.86 -1.43
CA PRO A 206 -7.94 -21.94 -2.69
C PRO A 206 -7.09 -21.73 -3.95
N LYS A 207 -5.90 -21.13 -3.84
CA LYS A 207 -4.99 -20.86 -4.96
C LYS A 207 -3.88 -21.91 -5.11
N LEU A 208 -3.74 -22.84 -4.16
CA LEU A 208 -2.70 -23.89 -4.20
C LEU A 208 -3.20 -25.13 -4.93
N SER A 209 -2.29 -25.87 -5.56
CA SER A 209 -2.62 -27.18 -6.12
C SER A 209 -3.00 -28.18 -5.03
N THR A 210 -3.97 -29.05 -5.34
CA THR A 210 -4.43 -30.13 -4.45
C THR A 210 -3.31 -31.07 -4.04
N LYS A 211 -2.34 -31.32 -4.93
CA LYS A 211 -1.15 -32.11 -4.64
C LYS A 211 -0.31 -31.49 -3.52
N LEU A 212 0.02 -30.20 -3.63
CA LEU A 212 0.84 -29.50 -2.65
C LEU A 212 0.14 -29.42 -1.28
N LEU A 213 -1.17 -29.19 -1.28
CA LEU A 213 -1.99 -29.23 -0.07
C LEU A 213 -1.90 -30.61 0.58
N ASN A 214 -2.21 -31.68 -0.15
CA ASN A 214 -2.23 -33.05 0.35
C ASN A 214 -0.89 -33.48 0.97
N GLU A 215 0.23 -33.12 0.34
CA GLU A 215 1.58 -33.42 0.85
C GLU A 215 1.91 -32.67 2.15
N ASN A 216 1.28 -31.51 2.40
CA ASN A 216 1.55 -30.67 3.55
C ASN A 216 0.40 -30.64 4.58
N LEU A 217 -0.66 -31.41 4.39
CA LEU A 217 -1.82 -31.50 5.30
C LEU A 217 -1.40 -31.79 6.74
N ILE A 218 -0.36 -32.60 6.97
CA ILE A 218 0.10 -32.95 8.32
C ILE A 218 0.67 -31.72 9.05
N LYS A 219 1.38 -30.83 8.34
CA LYS A 219 1.92 -29.59 8.92
C LYS A 219 0.80 -28.60 9.24
N ILE A 220 -0.17 -28.54 8.34
CA ILE A 220 -1.32 -27.65 8.41
C ILE A 220 -2.30 -28.08 9.53
N ASN A 221 -2.58 -29.37 9.67
CA ASN A 221 -3.55 -29.95 10.61
C ASN A 221 -3.03 -30.05 12.06
N ARG A 222 -1.72 -29.87 12.29
CA ARG A 222 -1.16 -29.73 13.65
C ARG A 222 -1.51 -28.40 14.32
N SER A 223 -1.95 -27.41 13.53
CA SER A 223 -2.50 -26.15 14.01
C SER A 223 -3.97 -26.38 14.37
N GLN A 224 -4.30 -26.47 15.66
CA GLN A 224 -5.66 -26.74 16.15
C GLN A 224 -6.82 -25.94 15.52
N PRO A 225 -6.68 -24.71 14.97
CA PRO A 225 -7.81 -24.02 14.35
C PRO A 225 -8.16 -24.51 12.93
N PHE A 226 -7.29 -25.26 12.24
CA PHE A 226 -7.44 -25.51 10.81
C PHE A 226 -8.39 -26.68 10.48
N ALA A 227 -8.48 -27.68 11.36
CA ALA A 227 -9.41 -28.81 11.20
C ALA A 227 -10.87 -28.35 11.10
N ALA A 228 -11.25 -27.29 11.82
CA ALA A 228 -12.61 -26.76 11.82
C ALA A 228 -13.02 -26.09 10.49
N LEU A 229 -12.06 -25.58 9.71
CA LEU A 229 -12.34 -24.81 8.49
C LEU A 229 -12.58 -25.70 7.25
N PHE A 230 -11.95 -26.88 7.18
CA PHE A 230 -12.13 -27.82 6.06
C PHE A 230 -13.41 -28.66 6.16
N HIS A 231 -13.94 -28.83 7.37
CA HIS A 231 -15.23 -29.50 7.57
C HIS A 231 -16.43 -28.69 7.07
N THR A 232 -16.29 -27.38 6.83
CA THR A 232 -17.38 -26.53 6.33
C THR A 232 -17.36 -26.31 4.81
N THR A 233 -16.30 -26.72 4.13
CA THR A 233 -16.12 -26.52 2.67
C THR A 233 -16.06 -27.81 1.85
N THR A 234 -16.27 -28.98 2.47
CA THR A 234 -16.48 -30.24 1.75
C THR A 234 -17.98 -30.53 1.64
N PRO A 235 -18.59 -30.48 0.43
CA PRO A 235 -19.85 -31.18 0.22
C PRO A 235 -19.55 -32.66 0.40
N CYS A 236 -20.22 -33.30 1.35
CA CYS A 236 -20.17 -34.72 1.58
C CYS A 236 -20.43 -35.47 0.26
N HIS A 237 -19.36 -35.97 -0.37
CA HIS A 237 -19.44 -37.16 -1.19
C HIS A 237 -18.86 -38.32 -0.38
N THR A 238 -19.80 -39.07 0.15
CA THR A 238 -19.74 -40.35 0.84
C THR A 238 -18.62 -41.25 0.31
N LEU A 239 -17.50 -41.35 1.04
CA LEU A 239 -16.62 -42.50 0.94
C LEU A 239 -17.16 -43.57 1.90
N THR A 240 -17.98 -44.47 1.36
CA THR A 240 -18.32 -45.74 1.98
C THR A 240 -17.05 -46.56 2.20
N ILE A 241 -16.64 -46.69 3.46
CA ILE A 241 -15.63 -47.65 3.90
C ILE A 241 -16.33 -49.02 4.02
N SER A 242 -16.00 -49.95 3.13
CA SER A 242 -16.37 -51.36 3.29
C SER A 242 -15.57 -51.99 4.45
N PRO A 243 -16.20 -52.80 5.32
CA PRO A 243 -15.51 -53.43 6.44
C PRO A 243 -14.61 -54.60 5.99
N PRO A 244 -13.60 -54.98 6.80
CA PRO A 244 -12.66 -56.03 6.44
C PRO A 244 -13.34 -57.40 6.50
N GLY A 245 -13.25 -58.15 5.40
CA GLY A 245 -13.70 -59.54 5.33
C GLY A 245 -12.89 -60.42 6.28
N VAL A 246 -13.59 -61.01 7.24
CA VAL A 246 -13.10 -62.06 8.13
C VAL A 246 -12.94 -63.36 7.33
N ARG A 247 -11.76 -63.99 7.45
CA ARG A 247 -11.45 -65.32 6.92
C ARG A 247 -12.43 -66.38 7.43
N LYS A 248 -12.88 -67.25 6.52
CA LYS A 248 -12.90 -68.71 6.73
C LYS A 248 -12.37 -69.38 5.48
#